data_AF-A0A959JKE0-F1
#
_entry.id   AF-A0A959JKE0-F1
#
_cell.length_a   1.000
_cell.length_b   1.000
_cell.length_c   1.000
_cell.angle_alpha   90.00
_cell.angle_beta   90.00
_cell.angle_gamma   90.00
#
_symmetry.space_group_name_H-M   'P 1'
#
loop_
_entity.id
_entity.type
_entity.pdbx_description
1 polymer ?
#
loop_
_entity_poly.entity_id
_entity_poly.type
_entity_poly.pdbx_seq_one_letter_code
_entity_poly.pdbx_strand_id
1 'polypeptide(L)'
;EDTLVALSNRNSDIEAFVMDKVHEIKYNLKESIDLLEARDVANGQERQRRTMKNVNDLALMMNESLENAQKQQSAGMPGSQMCNKPGGKGSGNSGGKPMDKITQGQQGLNESMQGMKDKMDKDGKNSAKDFAQAAARQAALRKALEELQGEKKEQGKGSEALDEIINNMDKIETELVNKRLNYETLKRMKDIETKLLEAEKAERQRELDEKRKSETAKDLPREVPNNIQEYLKKRQSEAEMYRSVTPSLKPYFKGLVDEYYHNVKSKK
;
A
#
# COMPACT_ATOMS: atom_id res chain seq x y z
N GLU A 1 -4.45 -32.98 -21.43
CA GLU A 1 -3.06 -33.45 -21.24
C GLU A 1 -2.07 -32.41 -21.74
N ASP A 2 -2.26 -31.90 -22.95
CA ASP A 2 -1.38 -30.90 -23.57
C ASP A 2 -1.09 -29.65 -22.73
N THR A 3 -2.02 -29.19 -21.88
CA THR A 3 -1.80 -28.00 -21.05
C THR A 3 -0.86 -28.25 -19.86
N LEU A 4 -0.93 -29.42 -19.22
CA LEU A 4 -0.04 -29.81 -18.12
C LEU A 4 1.36 -30.16 -18.64
N VAL A 5 1.42 -30.86 -19.77
CA VAL A 5 2.67 -31.19 -20.47
C VAL A 5 3.34 -29.91 -20.99
N ALA A 6 2.59 -28.97 -21.57
CA ALA A 6 3.15 -27.70 -22.03
C ALA A 6 3.64 -26.80 -20.87
N LEU A 7 2.99 -26.87 -19.70
CA LEU A 7 3.42 -26.13 -18.51
C LEU A 7 4.70 -26.74 -17.91
N SER A 8 4.74 -28.08 -17.85
CA SER A 8 5.88 -28.88 -17.41
C SER A 8 7.13 -28.62 -18.26
N ASN A 9 6.99 -28.61 -19.59
CA ASN A 9 8.11 -28.38 -20.51
C ASN A 9 8.70 -26.95 -20.43
N ARG A 10 7.99 -25.99 -19.81
CA ARG A 10 8.47 -24.62 -19.60
C ARG A 10 9.34 -24.48 -18.35
N ASN A 11 9.30 -25.44 -17.44
CA ASN A 11 10.02 -25.37 -16.18
C ASN A 11 10.62 -26.76 -15.88
N SER A 12 11.85 -26.96 -16.37
CA SER A 12 12.57 -28.25 -16.34
C SER A 12 12.71 -28.86 -14.95
N ASP A 13 12.65 -28.04 -13.90
CA ASP A 13 12.85 -28.47 -12.52
C ASP A 13 11.65 -29.23 -11.93
N ILE A 14 10.45 -29.08 -12.51
CA ILE A 14 9.22 -29.71 -12.02
C ILE A 14 8.69 -30.82 -12.94
N GLU A 15 9.28 -30.97 -14.14
CA GLU A 15 8.75 -31.83 -15.19
C GLU A 15 8.67 -33.30 -14.78
N ALA A 16 9.75 -33.85 -14.23
CA ALA A 16 9.80 -35.25 -13.81
C ALA A 16 8.73 -35.60 -12.76
N PHE A 17 8.46 -34.67 -11.83
CA PHE A 17 7.48 -34.88 -10.78
C PHE A 17 6.03 -34.76 -11.31
N VAL A 18 5.75 -33.79 -12.19
CA VAL A 18 4.42 -33.66 -12.81
C VAL A 18 4.10 -34.91 -13.62
N MET A 19 5.04 -35.39 -14.43
CA MET A 19 4.83 -36.57 -15.27
C MET A 19 4.59 -37.84 -14.45
N ASP A 20 5.38 -38.02 -13.39
CA ASP A 20 5.22 -39.14 -12.46
C ASP A 20 3.82 -39.13 -11.80
N LYS A 21 3.40 -37.98 -11.25
CA LYS A 21 2.09 -37.85 -10.61
C LYS A 21 0.93 -38.02 -11.59
N VAL A 22 1.03 -37.46 -12.79
CA VAL A 22 0.02 -37.65 -13.84
C VAL A 22 -0.08 -39.11 -14.25
N HIS A 23 1.05 -39.82 -14.35
CA HIS A 23 1.06 -41.25 -14.66
C HIS A 23 0.39 -42.07 -13.54
N GLU A 24 0.74 -41.82 -12.29
CA GLU A 24 0.12 -42.50 -11.15
C GLU A 24 -1.39 -42.21 -11.03
N ILE A 25 -1.83 -40.98 -11.32
CA ILE A 25 -3.26 -40.61 -11.34
C ILE A 25 -3.99 -41.43 -12.40
N LYS A 26 -3.48 -41.47 -13.63
CA LYS A 26 -4.10 -42.22 -14.72
C LYS A 26 -4.15 -43.72 -14.43
N TYR A 27 -3.05 -44.27 -13.93
CA TYR A 27 -2.95 -45.69 -13.59
C TYR A 27 -3.99 -46.07 -12.51
N ASN A 28 -4.01 -45.35 -11.39
CA ASN A 28 -4.94 -45.67 -10.30
C ASN A 28 -6.40 -45.36 -10.67
N LEU A 29 -6.65 -44.33 -11.49
CA LEU A 29 -8.00 -44.03 -11.97
C LEU A 29 -8.52 -45.15 -12.89
N LYS A 30 -7.71 -45.62 -13.84
CA LYS A 30 -8.08 -46.72 -14.73
C LYS A 30 -8.33 -48.01 -13.95
N GLU A 31 -7.40 -48.41 -13.10
CA GLU A 31 -7.57 -49.59 -12.23
C GLU A 31 -8.78 -49.47 -11.32
N SER A 32 -9.08 -48.27 -10.80
CA SER A 32 -10.28 -48.07 -9.99
C SER A 32 -11.57 -48.32 -10.78
N ILE A 33 -11.62 -47.93 -12.06
CA ILE A 33 -12.77 -48.14 -12.93
C ILE A 33 -12.92 -49.63 -13.24
N ASP A 34 -11.83 -50.31 -13.60
CA ASP A 34 -11.81 -51.74 -13.91
C ASP A 34 -12.24 -52.58 -12.69
N LEU A 35 -11.78 -52.23 -11.49
CA LEU A 35 -12.18 -52.88 -10.23
C LEU A 35 -13.65 -52.60 -9.87
N LEU A 36 -14.15 -51.38 -10.09
CA LEU A 36 -15.55 -51.03 -9.85
C LEU A 36 -16.48 -51.74 -10.85
N GLU A 37 -16.06 -51.91 -12.10
CA GLU A 37 -16.78 -52.68 -13.12
C GLU A 37 -16.86 -54.17 -12.73
N ALA A 38 -15.77 -54.72 -12.19
CA ALA A 38 -15.72 -56.05 -11.62
C ALA A 38 -16.44 -56.21 -10.27
N ARG A 39 -17.09 -55.15 -9.75
CA ARG A 39 -17.73 -55.07 -8.41
C ARG A 39 -16.79 -55.27 -7.22
N ASP A 40 -15.48 -55.15 -7.41
CA ASP A 40 -14.50 -55.11 -6.32
C ASP A 40 -14.41 -53.68 -5.75
N VAL A 41 -15.45 -53.32 -5.00
CA VAL A 41 -15.65 -51.96 -4.48
C VAL A 41 -14.56 -51.57 -3.48
N ALA A 42 -14.06 -52.51 -2.67
CA ALA A 42 -13.07 -52.22 -1.64
C ALA A 42 -11.72 -51.79 -2.25
N ASN A 43 -11.21 -52.55 -3.22
CA ASN A 43 -9.97 -52.21 -3.91
C ASN A 43 -10.16 -51.00 -4.85
N GLY A 44 -11.32 -50.89 -5.50
CA GLY A 44 -11.68 -49.73 -6.32
C GLY A 44 -11.67 -48.41 -5.54
N GLN A 45 -12.26 -48.40 -4.34
CA GLN A 45 -12.26 -47.23 -3.43
C GLN A 45 -10.84 -46.87 -2.96
N GLU A 46 -10.00 -47.86 -2.65
CA GLU A 46 -8.62 -47.60 -2.26
C GLU A 46 -7.84 -46.90 -3.38
N ARG A 47 -7.98 -47.40 -4.63
CA ARG A 47 -7.37 -46.80 -5.82
C ARG A 47 -7.89 -45.38 -6.07
N GLN A 48 -9.20 -45.16 -5.92
CA GLN A 48 -9.79 -43.82 -5.99
C GLN A 48 -9.19 -42.86 -4.96
N ARG A 49 -8.99 -43.30 -3.72
CA ARG A 49 -8.36 -42.49 -2.67
C ARG A 49 -6.90 -42.15 -3.00
N ARG A 50 -6.16 -43.09 -3.61
CA ARG A 50 -4.80 -42.84 -4.11
C ARG A 50 -4.80 -41.81 -5.24
N THR A 51 -5.76 -41.88 -6.16
CA THR A 51 -5.95 -40.86 -7.21
C THR A 51 -6.18 -39.48 -6.59
N MET A 52 -7.09 -39.36 -5.62
CA MET A 52 -7.37 -38.08 -4.94
C MET A 52 -6.15 -37.52 -4.20
N LYS A 53 -5.37 -38.39 -3.54
CA LYS A 53 -4.10 -38.00 -2.92
C LYS A 53 -3.13 -37.44 -3.96
N ASN A 54 -2.92 -38.15 -5.05
CA ASN A 54 -1.96 -37.74 -6.07
C ASN A 54 -2.40 -36.46 -6.81
N VAL A 55 -3.71 -36.23 -6.97
CA VAL A 55 -4.24 -34.96 -7.48
C VAL A 55 -3.94 -33.79 -6.53
N ASN A 56 -4.11 -33.99 -5.23
CA ASN A 56 -3.78 -32.97 -4.23
C ASN A 56 -2.28 -32.69 -4.16
N ASP A 57 -1.45 -33.74 -4.21
CA ASP A 57 0.01 -33.61 -4.23
C ASP A 57 0.47 -32.86 -5.50
N LEU A 58 -0.14 -33.13 -6.65
CA LEU A 58 0.11 -32.41 -7.90
C LEU A 58 -0.31 -30.94 -7.80
N ALA A 59 -1.50 -30.65 -7.28
CA ALA A 59 -2.00 -29.29 -7.13
C ALA A 59 -1.15 -28.45 -6.16
N LEU A 60 -0.71 -29.05 -5.05
CA LEU A 60 0.18 -28.42 -4.08
C LEU A 60 1.51 -28.04 -4.74
N MET A 61 2.13 -28.98 -5.46
CA MET A 61 3.40 -28.71 -6.14
C MET A 61 3.24 -27.66 -7.25
N MET A 62 2.14 -27.68 -8.00
CA MET A 62 1.86 -26.65 -9.00
C MET A 62 1.72 -25.26 -8.37
N ASN A 63 1.05 -25.14 -7.22
CA ASN A 63 0.95 -23.89 -6.47
C ASN A 63 2.32 -23.41 -5.95
N GLU A 64 3.12 -24.30 -5.38
CA GLU A 64 4.48 -23.98 -4.92
C GLU A 64 5.39 -23.55 -6.07
N SER A 65 5.27 -24.20 -7.24
CA SER A 65 6.04 -23.83 -8.43
C SER A 65 5.63 -22.49 -9.01
N LEU A 66 4.33 -22.16 -9.01
CA LEU A 66 3.80 -20.86 -9.45
C LEU A 66 4.25 -19.75 -8.50
N GLU A 67 4.20 -20.01 -7.19
CA GLU A 67 4.67 -19.06 -6.18
C GLU A 67 6.19 -18.82 -6.30
N ASN A 68 6.97 -19.88 -6.51
CA ASN A 68 8.41 -19.77 -6.75
C ASN A 68 8.71 -19.03 -8.07
N ALA A 69 8.00 -19.32 -9.15
CA ALA A 69 8.14 -18.62 -10.42
C ALA A 69 7.77 -17.13 -10.31
N GLN A 70 6.71 -16.79 -9.58
CA GLN A 70 6.29 -15.41 -9.33
C GLN A 70 7.30 -14.66 -8.45
N LYS A 71 7.90 -15.34 -7.46
CA LYS A 71 9.00 -14.81 -6.63
C LYS A 71 10.28 -14.62 -7.44
N GLN A 72 10.61 -15.53 -8.35
CA GLN A 72 11.80 -15.45 -9.19
C GLN A 72 11.65 -14.40 -10.30
N GLN A 73 10.45 -14.22 -10.84
CA GLN A 73 10.12 -13.11 -11.74
C GLN A 73 10.15 -11.75 -11.02
N SER A 74 9.89 -11.72 -9.71
CA SER A 74 10.00 -10.51 -8.88
C SER A 74 11.45 -10.22 -8.42
N ALA A 75 12.33 -11.24 -8.43
CA ALA A 75 13.73 -11.12 -8.01
C ALA A 75 14.72 -11.00 -9.18
N GLY A 76 14.29 -11.31 -10.42
CA GLY A 76 15.16 -11.48 -11.58
C GLY A 76 15.24 -10.35 -12.60
N MET A 77 14.60 -9.19 -12.40
CA MET A 77 14.73 -8.05 -13.33
C MET A 77 15.35 -6.80 -12.68
N PRO A 78 16.67 -6.58 -12.86
CA PRO A 78 17.24 -5.24 -12.81
C PRO A 78 17.01 -4.56 -14.18
N GLY A 79 16.02 -3.67 -14.24
CA GLY A 79 15.94 -2.64 -15.29
C GLY A 79 15.39 -3.06 -16.67
N SER A 80 14.42 -2.26 -17.13
CA SER A 80 13.92 -2.13 -18.51
C SER A 80 13.25 -3.35 -19.16
N GLN A 81 11.91 -3.36 -19.16
CA GLN A 81 11.14 -3.28 -20.40
C GLN A 81 9.64 -3.08 -20.12
N MET A 82 9.15 -2.01 -20.74
CA MET A 82 7.77 -1.61 -21.01
C MET A 82 6.73 -2.74 -21.03
N CYS A 83 5.68 -2.61 -20.20
CA CYS A 83 4.33 -2.89 -20.66
C CYS A 83 3.70 -1.55 -21.07
N ASN A 84 3.55 -1.36 -22.37
CA ASN A 84 2.79 -0.27 -22.95
C ASN A 84 1.32 -0.41 -22.57
N LYS A 85 0.85 0.44 -21.67
CA LYS A 85 -0.56 0.81 -21.59
C LYS A 85 -0.80 1.87 -22.67
N PRO A 86 -1.53 1.58 -23.77
CA PRO A 86 -1.88 2.62 -24.72
C PRO A 86 -2.94 3.51 -24.07
N GLY A 87 -2.58 4.77 -23.84
CA GLY A 87 -3.54 5.84 -23.57
C GLY A 87 -3.78 6.12 -22.09
N GLY A 88 -3.33 7.30 -21.65
CA GLY A 88 -3.75 7.92 -20.41
C GLY A 88 -2.60 8.57 -19.65
N LYS A 89 -2.18 9.75 -20.10
CA LYS A 89 -1.37 10.68 -19.30
C LYS A 89 -2.06 10.90 -17.95
N GLY A 90 -1.39 10.54 -16.86
CA GLY A 90 -1.78 10.89 -15.50
C GLY A 90 -0.60 10.64 -14.58
N SER A 91 -0.10 11.72 -13.97
CA SER A 91 1.03 11.74 -13.03
C SER A 91 0.99 10.59 -12.02
N GLY A 92 2.06 9.81 -11.96
CA GLY A 92 2.27 8.77 -10.96
C GLY A 92 3.70 8.85 -10.43
N ASN A 93 3.97 9.88 -9.62
CA ASN A 93 5.14 9.92 -8.76
C ASN A 93 4.83 9.02 -7.56
N SER A 94 5.60 7.94 -7.34
CA SER A 94 5.89 7.26 -6.06
C SER A 94 6.37 5.83 -6.33
N GLY A 95 7.69 5.63 -6.32
CA GLY A 95 8.35 4.32 -6.43
C GLY A 95 8.43 3.55 -5.11
N GLY A 96 7.49 3.78 -4.17
CA GLY A 96 7.45 3.08 -2.89
C GLY A 96 6.87 1.68 -3.05
N LYS A 97 7.48 0.67 -2.43
CA LYS A 97 6.87 -0.68 -2.33
C LYS A 97 5.49 -0.53 -1.68
N PRO A 98 4.42 -1.11 -2.24
CA PRO A 98 3.10 -0.99 -1.65
C PRO A 98 3.08 -1.64 -0.26
N MET A 99 2.49 -0.95 0.73
CA MET A 99 2.29 -1.47 2.10
C MET A 99 1.68 -2.87 2.09
N ASP A 100 0.74 -3.13 1.17
CA ASP A 100 0.10 -4.43 0.96
C ASP A 100 1.12 -5.59 0.85
N LYS A 101 2.26 -5.37 0.18
CA LYS A 101 3.30 -6.41 0.03
C LYS A 101 4.08 -6.64 1.32
N ILE A 102 4.27 -5.60 2.12
CA ILE A 102 4.93 -5.71 3.43
C ILE A 102 4.01 -6.46 4.40
N THR A 103 2.71 -6.11 4.40
CA THR A 103 1.69 -6.81 5.18
C THR A 103 1.64 -8.29 4.82
N GLN A 104 1.50 -8.62 3.53
CA GLN A 104 1.49 -10.02 3.06
C GLN A 104 2.78 -10.77 3.41
N GLY A 105 3.93 -10.10 3.29
CA GLY A 105 5.22 -10.68 3.67
C GLY A 105 5.30 -10.99 5.17
N GLN A 106 4.75 -10.12 6.02
CA GLN A 106 4.67 -10.37 7.46
C GLN A 106 3.69 -11.51 7.81
N GLN A 107 2.57 -11.63 7.09
CA GLN A 107 1.62 -12.73 7.27
C GLN A 107 2.24 -14.09 6.96
N GLY A 108 2.89 -14.22 5.81
CA GLY A 108 3.58 -15.47 5.44
C GLY A 108 4.73 -15.79 6.40
N LEU A 109 5.37 -14.78 6.98
CA LEU A 109 6.37 -14.99 8.02
C LEU A 109 5.75 -15.47 9.34
N ASN A 110 4.61 -14.91 9.77
CA ASN A 110 3.87 -15.37 10.95
C ASN A 110 3.47 -16.84 10.82
N GLU A 111 2.91 -17.25 9.68
CA GLU A 111 2.53 -18.64 9.42
C GLU A 111 3.74 -19.59 9.45
N SER A 112 4.83 -19.21 8.80
CA SER A 112 6.09 -19.99 8.82
C SER A 112 6.64 -20.13 10.24
N MET A 113 6.55 -19.09 11.06
CA MET A 113 7.02 -19.11 12.45
C MET A 113 6.12 -19.95 13.35
N GLN A 114 4.82 -19.97 13.09
CA GLN A 114 3.88 -20.81 13.82
C GLN A 114 4.11 -22.30 13.52
N GLY A 115 4.33 -22.65 12.25
CA GLY A 115 4.74 -24.01 11.88
C GLY A 115 6.10 -24.41 12.47
N MET A 116 7.01 -23.45 12.61
CA MET A 116 8.31 -23.65 13.26
C MET A 116 8.19 -23.85 14.77
N LYS A 117 7.23 -23.18 15.42
CA LYS A 117 6.89 -23.41 16.83
C LYS A 117 6.30 -24.80 17.05
N ASP A 118 5.37 -25.22 16.20
CA ASP A 118 4.74 -26.54 16.29
C ASP A 118 5.75 -27.69 16.10
N LYS A 119 6.71 -27.52 15.19
CA LYS A 119 7.83 -28.47 15.02
C LYS A 119 8.77 -28.48 16.22
N MET A 120 9.02 -27.32 16.83
CA MET A 120 9.83 -27.22 18.04
C MET A 120 9.19 -27.97 19.21
N ASP A 121 7.88 -27.81 19.40
CA ASP A 121 7.15 -28.40 20.52
C ASP A 121 6.91 -29.92 20.32
N LYS A 122 6.83 -30.41 19.06
CA LYS A 122 6.67 -31.85 18.75
C LYS A 122 7.97 -32.64 18.68
N ASP A 123 8.97 -32.14 17.95
CA ASP A 123 10.17 -32.90 17.60
C ASP A 123 11.45 -32.34 18.25
N GLY A 124 11.37 -31.22 18.96
CA GLY A 124 12.52 -30.57 19.61
C GLY A 124 13.60 -30.09 18.62
N LYS A 125 13.34 -30.14 17.31
CA LYS A 125 14.32 -29.89 16.25
C LYS A 125 13.86 -28.74 15.37
N ASN A 126 14.50 -27.59 15.58
CA ASN A 126 14.55 -26.50 14.61
C ASN A 126 16.00 -26.27 14.20
N SER A 127 16.24 -26.12 12.91
CA SER A 127 17.59 -25.94 12.39
C SER A 127 18.04 -24.49 12.63
N ALA A 128 19.32 -24.27 12.93
CA ALA A 128 19.88 -22.92 12.98
C ALA A 128 19.68 -22.15 11.67
N LYS A 129 19.58 -22.89 10.54
CA LYS A 129 19.26 -22.37 9.21
C LYS A 129 17.85 -21.77 9.14
N ASP A 130 16.86 -22.41 9.77
CA ASP A 130 15.48 -21.96 9.75
C ASP A 130 15.34 -20.62 10.50
N PHE A 131 16.00 -20.51 11.66
CA PHE A 131 16.06 -19.25 12.43
C PHE A 131 16.78 -18.15 11.68
N ALA A 132 17.93 -18.46 11.04
CA ALA A 132 18.67 -17.49 10.26
C ALA A 132 17.86 -16.98 9.05
N GLN A 133 17.12 -17.87 8.39
CA GLN A 133 16.26 -17.50 7.27
C GLN A 133 15.06 -16.64 7.73
N ALA A 134 14.45 -16.98 8.87
CA ALA A 134 13.37 -16.19 9.45
C ALA A 134 13.85 -14.78 9.86
N ALA A 135 15.01 -14.70 10.54
CA ALA A 135 15.61 -13.41 10.93
C ALA A 135 15.95 -12.56 9.70
N ALA A 136 16.51 -13.15 8.63
CA ALA A 136 16.82 -12.45 7.39
C ALA A 136 15.55 -11.90 6.70
N ARG A 137 14.45 -12.68 6.71
CA ARG A 137 13.15 -12.22 6.19
C ARG A 137 12.57 -11.08 7.02
N GLN A 138 12.60 -11.19 8.34
CA GLN A 138 12.13 -10.14 9.25
C GLN A 138 12.92 -8.83 9.04
N ALA A 139 14.25 -8.91 8.93
CA ALA A 139 15.11 -7.76 8.68
C ALA A 139 14.84 -7.11 7.31
N ALA A 140 14.56 -7.91 6.27
CA ALA A 140 14.17 -7.38 4.97
C ALA A 140 12.83 -6.63 5.02
N LEU A 141 11.85 -7.14 5.77
CA LEU A 141 10.55 -6.49 5.98
C LEU A 141 10.69 -5.21 6.78
N ARG A 142 11.47 -5.22 7.87
CA ARG A 142 11.75 -4.03 8.68
C ARG A 142 12.41 -2.93 7.85
N LYS A 143 13.44 -3.27 7.07
CA LYS A 143 14.12 -2.30 6.20
C LYS A 143 13.19 -1.71 5.15
N ALA A 144 12.29 -2.52 4.57
CA ALA A 144 11.29 -2.01 3.63
C ALA A 144 10.28 -1.08 4.31
N LEU A 145 9.91 -1.36 5.56
CA LEU A 145 9.01 -0.52 6.35
C LEU A 145 9.67 0.80 6.77
N GLU A 146 10.96 0.78 7.12
CA GLU A 146 11.78 1.97 7.43
C GLU A 146 11.88 2.90 6.22
N GLU A 147 12.21 2.36 5.04
CA GLU A 147 12.28 3.10 3.78
C GLU A 147 10.94 3.79 3.49
N LEU A 148 9.85 3.03 3.59
CA LEU A 148 8.50 3.52 3.36
C LEU A 148 8.07 4.58 4.39
N GLN A 149 8.48 4.41 5.66
CA GLN A 149 8.21 5.41 6.68
C GLN A 149 9.05 6.68 6.48
N GLY A 150 10.29 6.56 6.01
CA GLY A 150 11.14 7.67 5.62
C GLY A 150 10.48 8.52 4.54
N GLU A 151 10.03 7.88 3.45
CA GLU A 151 9.28 8.55 2.37
C GLU A 151 8.02 9.26 2.90
N LYS A 152 7.28 8.62 3.81
CA LYS A 152 6.09 9.23 4.42
C LYS A 152 6.40 10.41 5.33
N LYS A 153 7.50 10.35 6.10
CA LYS A 153 7.96 11.45 6.95
C LYS A 153 8.37 12.65 6.09
N GLU A 154 9.04 12.44 4.97
CA GLU A 154 9.36 13.50 3.99
C GLU A 154 8.09 14.15 3.40
N GLN A 155 7.04 13.36 3.18
CA GLN A 155 5.73 13.85 2.72
C GLN A 155 4.87 14.48 3.83
N GLY A 156 5.38 14.59 5.08
CA GLY A 156 4.63 15.09 6.23
C GLY A 156 3.49 14.17 6.70
N LYS A 157 3.42 12.94 6.19
CA LYS A 157 2.42 11.90 6.51
C LYS A 157 3.01 10.78 7.40
N GLY A 158 4.08 11.08 8.13
CA GLY A 158 4.72 10.16 9.07
C GLY A 158 3.74 9.63 10.12
N SER A 159 3.96 8.40 10.58
CA SER A 159 3.12 7.74 11.58
C SER A 159 3.98 7.16 12.70
N GLU A 160 3.68 7.53 13.94
CA GLU A 160 4.30 6.97 15.14
C GLU A 160 3.98 5.47 15.30
N ALA A 161 2.82 5.03 14.82
CA ALA A 161 2.44 3.62 14.84
C ALA A 161 3.40 2.76 13.99
N LEU A 162 3.94 3.30 12.90
CA LEU A 162 4.96 2.61 12.10
C LEU A 162 6.30 2.51 12.84
N ASP A 163 6.69 3.55 13.58
CA ASP A 163 7.90 3.51 14.43
C ASP A 163 7.77 2.42 15.50
N GLU A 164 6.61 2.28 16.13
CA GLU A 164 6.37 1.20 17.09
C GLU A 164 6.46 -0.19 16.46
N ILE A 165 5.96 -0.35 15.24
CA ILE A 165 6.05 -1.62 14.51
C ILE A 165 7.51 -1.96 14.25
N ILE A 166 8.30 -1.03 13.72
CA ILE A 166 9.74 -1.21 13.42
C ILE A 166 10.50 -1.63 14.69
N ASN A 167 10.29 -0.92 15.80
CA ASN A 167 10.90 -1.27 17.09
C ASN A 167 10.52 -2.68 17.59
N ASN A 168 9.31 -3.14 17.29
CA ASN A 168 8.88 -4.49 17.64
C ASN A 168 9.46 -5.55 16.69
N MET A 169 9.64 -5.23 15.41
CA MET A 169 10.35 -6.07 14.44
C MET A 169 11.82 -6.27 14.87
N ASP A 170 12.50 -5.22 15.32
CA ASP A 170 13.87 -5.31 15.85
C ASP A 170 13.98 -6.29 17.03
N LYS A 171 13.02 -6.22 17.97
CA LYS A 171 13.00 -7.15 19.11
C LYS A 171 12.83 -8.60 18.64
N ILE A 172 11.95 -8.84 17.66
CA ILE A 172 11.78 -10.18 17.09
C ILE A 172 13.06 -10.64 16.38
N GLU A 173 13.74 -9.77 15.62
CA GLU A 173 15.04 -10.09 15.00
C GLU A 173 16.07 -10.52 16.06
N THR A 174 16.19 -9.79 17.16
CA THR A 174 17.11 -10.17 18.25
C THR A 174 16.73 -11.51 18.89
N GLU A 175 15.44 -11.81 19.06
CA GLU A 175 14.98 -13.08 19.61
C GLU A 175 15.23 -14.23 18.64
N LEU A 176 14.99 -14.05 17.35
CA LEU A 176 15.22 -15.03 16.29
C LEU A 176 16.71 -15.36 16.13
N VAL A 177 17.59 -14.35 16.14
CA VAL A 177 19.05 -14.56 16.10
C VAL A 177 19.53 -15.35 17.31
N ASN A 178 18.93 -15.08 18.48
CA ASN A 178 19.19 -15.84 19.71
C ASN A 178 18.44 -17.19 19.77
N LYS A 179 17.77 -17.60 18.69
CA LYS A 179 16.99 -18.85 18.58
C LYS A 179 15.90 -18.97 19.65
N ARG A 180 15.34 -17.84 20.09
CA ARG A 180 14.26 -17.76 21.07
C ARG A 180 12.94 -17.60 20.33
N LEU A 181 12.11 -18.63 20.40
CA LEU A 181 10.73 -18.62 19.90
C LEU A 181 9.78 -18.94 21.04
N ASN A 182 9.43 -17.91 21.81
CA ASN A 182 8.52 -18.00 22.96
C ASN A 182 7.13 -17.46 22.60
N TYR A 183 6.16 -17.63 23.49
CA TYR A 183 4.81 -17.12 23.28
C TYR A 183 4.77 -15.59 23.08
N GLU A 184 5.65 -14.85 23.76
CA GLU A 184 5.73 -13.39 23.64
C GLU A 184 6.18 -12.94 22.25
N THR A 185 7.16 -13.63 21.64
CA THR A 185 7.62 -13.37 20.27
C THR A 185 6.47 -13.53 19.27
N LEU A 186 5.71 -14.62 19.38
CA LEU A 186 4.58 -14.93 18.49
C LEU A 186 3.43 -13.93 18.70
N LYS A 187 3.16 -13.55 19.95
CA LYS A 187 2.17 -12.52 20.25
C LYS A 187 2.57 -11.19 19.61
N ARG A 188 3.84 -10.78 19.75
CA ARG A 188 4.36 -9.54 19.16
C ARG A 188 4.27 -9.57 17.63
N MET A 189 4.57 -10.71 17.01
CA MET A 189 4.42 -10.93 15.57
C MET A 189 2.96 -10.75 15.10
N LYS A 190 1.99 -11.27 15.86
CA LYS A 190 0.55 -11.10 15.57
C LYS A 190 0.08 -9.66 15.79
N ASP A 191 0.58 -8.99 16.82
CA ASP A 191 0.29 -7.59 17.09
C ASP A 191 0.82 -6.69 15.97
N ILE A 192 2.03 -6.96 15.46
CA ILE A 192 2.61 -6.29 14.29
C ILE A 192 1.73 -6.47 13.05
N GLU A 193 1.32 -7.70 12.75
CA GLU A 193 0.44 -7.99 11.61
C GLU A 193 -0.86 -7.18 11.69
N THR A 194 -1.47 -7.15 12.88
CA THR A 194 -2.72 -6.40 13.10
C THR A 194 -2.51 -4.91 12.86
N LYS A 195 -1.44 -4.33 13.42
CA LYS A 195 -1.11 -2.91 13.22
C LYS A 195 -0.76 -2.58 11.76
N LEU A 196 -0.10 -3.48 11.04
CA LEU A 196 0.18 -3.31 9.60
C LEU A 196 -1.11 -3.30 8.79
N LEU A 197 -2.05 -4.21 9.05
CA LEU A 197 -3.37 -4.23 8.41
C LEU A 197 -4.19 -2.97 8.70
N GLU A 198 -4.11 -2.45 9.93
CA GLU A 198 -4.75 -1.19 10.32
C GLU A 198 -4.11 -0.01 9.58
N ALA A 199 -2.78 0.05 9.51
CA ALA A 199 -2.06 1.08 8.77
C ALA A 199 -2.42 1.07 7.28
N GLU A 200 -2.48 -0.11 6.66
CA GLU A 200 -2.89 -0.30 5.27
C GLU A 200 -4.32 0.20 5.00
N LYS A 201 -5.27 -0.13 5.89
CA LYS A 201 -6.65 0.39 5.80
C LYS A 201 -6.69 1.91 5.95
N ALA A 202 -5.92 2.47 6.88
CA ALA A 202 -5.84 3.91 7.09
C ALA A 202 -5.28 4.64 5.86
N GLU A 203 -4.31 4.05 5.15
CA GLU A 203 -3.80 4.59 3.90
C GLU A 203 -4.86 4.62 2.81
N ARG A 204 -5.53 3.49 2.58
CA ARG A 204 -6.62 3.43 1.60
C ARG A 204 -7.72 4.45 1.89
N GLN A 205 -8.06 4.64 3.16
CA GLN A 205 -9.05 5.64 3.56
C GLN A 205 -8.57 7.07 3.25
N ARG A 206 -7.31 7.40 3.53
CA ARG A 206 -6.72 8.71 3.21
C ARG A 206 -6.71 8.98 1.70
N GLU A 207 -6.38 7.99 0.88
CA GLU A 207 -6.43 8.11 -0.58
C GLU A 207 -7.85 8.38 -1.10
N LEU A 208 -8.87 7.74 -0.50
CA LEU A 208 -10.27 7.96 -0.85
C LEU A 208 -10.75 9.34 -0.38
N ASP A 209 -10.32 9.80 0.79
CA ASP A 209 -10.67 11.12 1.32
C ASP A 209 -10.07 12.24 0.47
N GLU A 210 -8.82 12.11 0.00
CA GLU A 210 -8.23 13.08 -0.94
C GLU A 210 -9.02 13.18 -2.25
N LYS A 211 -9.53 12.05 -2.77
CA LYS A 211 -10.41 12.01 -3.95
C LYS A 211 -11.81 12.59 -3.71
N ARG A 212 -12.29 12.57 -2.46
CA ARG A 212 -13.62 13.07 -2.07
C ARG A 212 -13.66 14.55 -1.70
N LYS A 213 -12.51 15.23 -1.60
CA LYS A 213 -12.49 16.69 -1.43
C LYS A 213 -13.06 17.33 -2.70
N SER A 214 -14.33 17.74 -2.64
CA SER A 214 -14.95 18.58 -3.66
C SER A 214 -14.27 19.95 -3.67
N GLU A 215 -13.95 20.48 -4.85
CA GLU A 215 -13.64 21.91 -4.95
C GLU A 215 -14.87 22.69 -4.51
N THR A 216 -14.77 23.39 -3.38
CA THR A 216 -15.79 24.37 -3.01
C THR A 216 -15.81 25.45 -4.09
N ALA A 217 -17.00 25.83 -4.54
CA ALA A 217 -17.14 26.92 -5.50
C ALA A 217 -16.43 28.16 -4.92
N LYS A 218 -15.37 28.61 -5.61
CA LYS A 218 -14.74 29.88 -5.27
C LYS A 218 -15.78 30.96 -5.51
N ASP A 219 -16.10 31.73 -4.47
CA ASP A 219 -17.01 32.86 -4.56
C ASP A 219 -16.31 33.94 -5.42
N LEU A 220 -16.48 33.87 -6.74
CA LEU A 220 -15.94 34.89 -7.64
C LEU A 220 -16.78 36.15 -7.45
N PRO A 221 -16.21 37.27 -6.99
CA PRO A 221 -16.94 38.52 -6.95
C PRO A 221 -17.38 38.86 -8.38
N ARG A 222 -18.66 39.21 -8.55
CA ARG A 222 -19.18 39.65 -9.84
C ARG A 222 -18.48 40.95 -10.23
N GLU A 223 -17.52 40.86 -11.14
CA GLU A 223 -16.86 42.04 -11.69
C GLU A 223 -17.89 42.89 -12.44
N VAL A 224 -17.93 44.20 -12.14
CA VAL A 224 -18.77 45.12 -12.89
C VAL A 224 -18.26 45.19 -14.33
N PRO A 225 -19.12 45.03 -15.36
CA PRO A 225 -18.70 45.18 -16.75
C PRO A 225 -17.97 46.51 -17.00
N ASN A 226 -16.95 46.49 -17.86
CA ASN A 226 -16.07 47.65 -18.13
C ASN A 226 -16.85 48.93 -18.49
N ASN A 227 -17.96 48.80 -19.24
CA ASN A 227 -18.82 49.93 -19.62
C ASN A 227 -19.50 50.61 -18.41
N ILE A 228 -19.89 49.84 -17.39
CA ILE A 228 -20.48 50.36 -16.16
C ILE A 228 -19.40 50.95 -15.25
N GLN A 229 -18.21 50.36 -15.25
CA GLN A 229 -17.08 50.82 -14.45
C GLN A 229 -16.60 52.21 -14.87
N GLU A 230 -16.51 52.48 -16.18
CA GLU A 230 -16.19 53.81 -16.70
C GLU A 230 -17.24 54.86 -16.29
N TYR A 231 -18.53 54.50 -16.37
CA TYR A 231 -19.62 55.38 -15.96
C TYR A 231 -19.58 55.69 -14.45
N LEU A 232 -19.36 54.68 -13.62
CA LEU A 232 -19.22 54.84 -12.16
C LEU A 232 -18.00 55.69 -11.80
N LYS A 233 -16.87 55.50 -12.49
CA LYS A 233 -15.64 56.27 -12.27
C LYS A 233 -15.81 57.75 -12.67
N LYS A 234 -16.48 58.02 -13.79
CA LYS A 234 -16.86 59.40 -14.20
C LYS A 234 -17.74 60.05 -13.13
N ARG A 235 -18.80 59.37 -12.71
CA ARG A 235 -19.72 59.87 -11.66
C ARG A 235 -19.01 60.12 -10.33
N GLN A 236 -18.07 59.25 -9.95
CA GLN A 236 -17.23 59.44 -8.76
C GLN A 236 -16.32 60.67 -8.91
N SER A 237 -15.66 60.85 -10.06
CA SER A 237 -14.79 62.01 -10.28
C SER A 237 -15.54 63.34 -10.24
N GLU A 238 -16.78 63.37 -10.76
CA GLU A 238 -17.68 64.52 -10.63
C GLU A 238 -18.00 64.80 -9.15
N ALA A 239 -18.34 63.76 -8.37
CA ALA A 239 -18.64 63.89 -6.95
C ALA A 239 -17.41 64.27 -6.10
N GLU A 240 -16.23 63.75 -6.44
CA GLU A 240 -14.96 64.07 -5.79
C GLU A 240 -14.58 65.53 -6.00
N MET A 241 -14.82 66.09 -7.19
CA MET A 241 -14.63 67.51 -7.46
C MET A 241 -15.45 68.39 -6.50
N TYR A 242 -16.71 68.01 -6.22
CA TYR A 242 -17.54 68.71 -5.24
C TYR A 242 -17.12 68.47 -3.77
N ARG A 243 -16.43 67.36 -3.48
CA ARG A 243 -15.89 67.09 -2.14
C ARG A 243 -14.56 67.77 -1.88
N SER A 244 -13.70 67.88 -2.90
CA SER A 244 -12.37 68.50 -2.79
C SER A 244 -12.44 70.02 -2.83
N VAL A 245 -13.45 70.57 -3.52
CA VAL A 245 -13.68 72.01 -3.52
C VAL A 245 -14.49 72.34 -2.26
N THR A 246 -13.83 72.93 -1.27
CA THR A 246 -14.53 73.54 -0.14
C THR A 246 -15.56 74.53 -0.71
N PRO A 247 -16.85 74.47 -0.32
CA PRO A 247 -17.84 75.43 -0.77
C PRO A 247 -17.29 76.85 -0.58
N SER A 248 -17.40 77.71 -1.60
CA SER A 248 -16.89 79.08 -1.50
C SER A 248 -17.56 79.78 -0.31
N LEU A 249 -16.80 79.97 0.77
CA LEU A 249 -17.29 80.65 1.96
C LEU A 249 -17.65 82.09 1.59
N LYS A 250 -18.84 82.56 2.00
CA LYS A 250 -19.17 84.00 1.88
C LYS A 250 -18.06 84.81 2.57
N PRO A 251 -17.73 86.02 2.08
CA PRO A 251 -16.60 86.81 2.59
C PRO A 251 -16.57 86.93 4.12
N TYR A 252 -17.73 87.05 4.75
CA TYR A 252 -17.91 87.08 6.21
C TYR A 252 -17.32 85.85 6.92
N PHE A 253 -17.62 84.63 6.44
CA PHE A 253 -17.14 83.39 7.07
C PHE A 253 -15.67 83.10 6.75
N LYS A 254 -15.15 83.62 5.64
CA LYS A 254 -13.72 83.52 5.32
C LYS A 254 -12.87 84.26 6.36
N GLY A 255 -13.28 85.46 6.76
CA GLY A 255 -12.62 86.22 7.82
C GLY A 255 -12.58 85.50 9.17
N LEU A 256 -13.71 84.89 9.58
CA LEU A 256 -13.79 84.10 10.82
C LEU A 256 -12.84 82.89 10.83
N VAL A 257 -12.72 82.21 9.69
CA VAL A 257 -11.84 81.04 9.55
C VAL A 257 -10.36 81.48 9.56
N ASP A 258 -10.03 82.56 8.86
CA ASP A 258 -8.67 83.11 8.85
C ASP A 258 -8.24 83.56 10.25
N GLU A 259 -9.15 84.21 11.00
CA GLU A 259 -8.92 84.63 12.39
C GLU A 259 -8.74 83.41 13.33
N TYR A 260 -9.55 82.36 13.18
CA TYR A 260 -9.38 81.11 13.91
C TYR A 260 -8.00 80.48 13.66
N TYR A 261 -7.58 80.35 12.40
CA TYR A 261 -6.28 79.77 12.08
C TYR A 261 -5.10 80.64 12.53
N HIS A 262 -5.23 81.97 12.50
CA HIS A 262 -4.24 82.88 13.07
C HIS A 262 -4.09 82.68 14.59
N ASN A 263 -5.22 82.59 15.29
CA ASN A 263 -5.24 82.37 16.74
C ASN A 263 -4.69 80.99 17.13
N VAL A 264 -4.99 79.94 16.36
CA VAL A 264 -4.46 78.58 16.57
C VAL A 264 -2.95 78.51 16.29
N LYS A 265 -2.46 79.20 15.26
CA LYS A 265 -1.01 79.26 14.97
C LYS A 265 -0.22 80.09 15.98
N SER A 266 -0.79 81.16 16.52
CA SER A 266 -0.11 81.99 17.53
C SER A 266 -0.08 81.39 18.94
N LYS A 267 -0.93 80.38 19.20
CA LYS A 267 -0.97 79.62 20.48
C LYS A 267 -0.03 78.41 20.53
N LYS A 268 0.82 78.22 19.52
CA LYS A 268 1.94 77.27 19.52
C LYS A 268 3.25 78.04 19.65
#